data_AF-A0A1B9SNL7-F1
#
_entry.id   AF-A0A1B9SNL7-F1
#
_cell.length_a   1.000
_cell.length_b   1.000
_cell.length_c   1.000
_cell.angle_alpha   90.00
_cell.angle_beta   90.00
_cell.angle_gamma   90.00
#
_symmetry.space_group_name_H-M   'P 1'
#
loop_
_entity.id
_entity.type
_entity.pdbx_description
1 polymer ?
#
loop_
_entity_poly.entity_id
_entity_poly.type
_entity_poly.pdbx_seq_one_letter_code
_entity_poly.pdbx_strand_id
1 'polypeptide(L)'
;MRVVVGVLAATLLIGGAAAAAEKQKMTGQELTALLGQGKELILGGPGKGYAGTLSLGADGKGKGQVKLDNGQVIPIEGVWAIKKDKFCRTWKGGRDAGKEICETWVKTGDKSVEVMVGKKDLGTNSWN
;
A
#
# COMPACT_ATOMS: atom_id res chain seq x y z
N MET A 1 -35.74 -62.91 -1.26
CA MET A 1 -35.80 -62.30 0.08
C MET A 1 -34.41 -61.75 0.39
N ARG A 2 -34.31 -60.46 0.77
CA ARG A 2 -33.08 -59.67 1.14
C ARG A 2 -32.16 -59.36 -0.05
N VAL A 3 -32.19 -58.19 -0.70
CA VAL A 3 -31.85 -56.81 -0.25
C VAL A 3 -30.55 -56.77 0.56
N VAL A 4 -29.45 -56.36 -0.08
CA VAL A 4 -28.48 -55.44 0.55
C VAL A 4 -28.11 -54.40 -0.51
N VAL A 5 -28.60 -53.20 -0.25
CA VAL A 5 -28.40 -51.96 -0.99
C VAL A 5 -26.95 -51.51 -0.84
N GLY A 6 -26.34 -51.09 -1.95
CA GLY A 6 -25.01 -50.49 -1.96
C GLY A 6 -25.01 -49.08 -1.38
N VAL A 7 -23.90 -48.71 -0.73
CA VAL A 7 -23.51 -47.33 -0.50
C VAL A 7 -21.98 -47.25 -0.62
N LEU A 8 -21.49 -46.86 -1.80
CA LEU A 8 -20.15 -46.31 -1.96
C LEU A 8 -20.23 -44.84 -1.53
N ALA A 9 -19.82 -44.55 -0.30
CA ALA A 9 -19.65 -43.18 0.16
C ALA A 9 -18.38 -42.59 -0.47
N ALA A 10 -18.53 -41.92 -1.60
CA ALA A 10 -17.50 -41.05 -2.16
C ALA A 10 -17.51 -39.73 -1.38
N THR A 11 -16.62 -39.60 -0.39
CA THR A 11 -16.30 -38.33 0.26
C THR A 11 -15.70 -37.38 -0.77
N LEU A 12 -16.53 -36.52 -1.35
CA LEU A 12 -16.11 -35.38 -2.15
C LEU A 12 -15.31 -34.43 -1.26
N LEU A 13 -14.03 -34.27 -1.60
CA LEU A 13 -13.11 -33.26 -1.09
C LEU A 13 -13.73 -31.88 -1.24
N ILE A 14 -14.24 -31.30 -0.15
CA ILE A 14 -14.50 -29.85 -0.08
C ILE A 14 -13.15 -29.19 0.17
N GLY A 15 -12.31 -29.18 -0.87
CA GLY A 15 -11.14 -28.32 -0.95
C GLY A 15 -11.61 -26.89 -1.11
N GLY A 16 -12.03 -26.27 -0.01
CA GLY A 16 -12.23 -24.82 0.05
C GLY A 16 -10.88 -24.15 -0.12
N ALA A 17 -10.47 -23.94 -1.38
CA ALA A 17 -9.49 -22.92 -1.68
C ALA A 17 -10.13 -21.60 -1.24
N ALA A 18 -9.81 -21.15 -0.03
CA ALA A 18 -9.96 -19.76 0.33
C ALA A 18 -9.18 -18.98 -0.72
N ALA A 19 -9.87 -18.47 -1.73
CA ALA A 19 -9.32 -17.51 -2.66
C ALA A 19 -8.87 -16.34 -1.78
N ALA A 20 -7.56 -16.28 -1.50
CA ALA A 20 -6.97 -15.12 -0.89
C ALA A 20 -7.36 -13.96 -1.81
N ALA A 21 -8.28 -13.11 -1.35
CA ALA A 21 -8.70 -11.95 -2.09
C ALA A 21 -7.43 -11.20 -2.47
N GLU A 22 -7.12 -11.15 -3.76
CA GLU A 22 -5.91 -10.48 -4.21
C GLU A 22 -6.05 -9.02 -3.77
N LYS A 23 -5.16 -8.57 -2.88
CA LYS A 23 -5.20 -7.20 -2.39
C LYS A 23 -5.10 -6.27 -3.60
N GLN A 24 -6.17 -5.50 -3.84
CA GLN A 24 -6.33 -4.72 -5.06
C GLN A 24 -5.28 -3.61 -5.13
N LYS A 25 -4.47 -3.60 -6.19
CA LYS A 25 -3.50 -2.53 -6.46
C LYS A 25 -4.22 -1.32 -7.05
N MET A 26 -3.78 -0.13 -6.68
CA MET A 26 -4.19 1.09 -7.37
C MET A 26 -3.58 1.11 -8.76
N THR A 27 -4.40 1.46 -9.74
CA THR A 27 -3.98 1.74 -11.12
C THR A 27 -3.37 3.13 -11.24
N GLY A 28 -2.69 3.39 -12.34
CA GLY A 28 -2.17 4.73 -12.66
C GLY A 28 -3.27 5.80 -12.72
N GLN A 29 -4.45 5.44 -13.23
CA GLN A 29 -5.60 6.34 -13.29
C GLN A 29 -6.12 6.66 -11.89
N GLU A 30 -6.25 5.68 -11.01
CA GLU A 30 -6.67 5.89 -9.63
C GLU A 30 -5.65 6.72 -8.85
N LEU A 31 -4.35 6.46 -9.02
CA LEU A 31 -3.29 7.29 -8.43
C LEU A 31 -3.36 8.72 -8.94
N THR A 32 -3.58 8.91 -10.25
CA THR A 32 -3.64 10.26 -10.85
C THR A 32 -4.88 11.01 -10.38
N ALA A 33 -6.03 10.32 -10.27
CA ALA A 33 -7.25 10.89 -9.72
C ALA A 33 -7.08 11.28 -8.24
N LEU A 34 -6.37 10.47 -7.45
CA LEU A 34 -6.15 10.74 -6.04
C LEU A 34 -5.14 11.88 -5.79
N LEU A 35 -4.06 11.93 -6.56
CA LEU A 35 -2.89 12.77 -6.26
C LEU A 35 -2.72 13.96 -7.22
N GLY A 36 -3.37 13.95 -8.39
CA GLY A 36 -3.13 14.91 -9.46
C GLY A 36 -3.51 16.35 -9.14
N GLN A 37 -4.38 16.57 -8.14
CA GLN A 37 -4.75 17.90 -7.63
C GLN A 37 -3.99 18.25 -6.33
N GLY A 38 -3.01 17.44 -5.98
CA GLY A 38 -2.34 17.47 -4.68
C GLY A 38 -3.16 16.76 -3.61
N LYS A 39 -2.46 16.22 -2.61
CA LYS A 39 -3.07 15.46 -1.52
C LYS A 39 -2.20 15.52 -0.27
N GLU A 40 -2.84 15.64 0.90
CA GLU A 40 -2.19 15.34 2.16
C GLU A 40 -2.42 13.89 2.56
N LEU A 41 -1.34 13.22 2.92
CA LEU A 41 -1.32 11.84 3.38
C LEU A 41 -0.89 11.80 4.84
N ILE A 42 -1.50 10.88 5.57
CA ILE A 42 -1.06 10.44 6.88
C ILE A 42 -0.20 9.20 6.66
N LEU A 43 1.02 9.22 7.20
CA LEU A 43 2.00 8.14 7.08
C LEU A 43 2.03 7.30 8.35
N GLY A 44 2.11 5.99 8.20
CA GLY A 44 2.16 5.04 9.30
C GLY A 44 0.78 4.74 9.89
N GLY A 45 0.75 4.51 11.20
CA GLY A 45 -0.46 4.11 11.93
C GLY A 45 -0.14 3.23 13.14
N PRO A 46 -1.15 2.82 13.92
CA PRO A 46 -0.96 1.97 15.10
C PRO A 46 -0.12 0.71 14.77
N GLY A 47 0.95 0.50 15.53
CA GLY A 47 1.83 -0.67 15.38
C GLY A 47 2.84 -0.61 14.21
N LYS A 48 2.97 0.51 13.50
CA LYS A 48 3.92 0.66 12.38
C LYS A 48 5.32 1.17 12.79
N GLY A 49 5.50 1.57 14.05
CA GLY A 49 6.78 2.07 14.55
C GLY A 49 7.11 3.53 14.19
N TYR A 50 6.18 4.20 13.50
CA TYR A 50 6.29 5.59 13.10
C TYR A 50 4.93 6.20 12.75
N ALA A 51 4.85 7.53 12.81
CA ALA A 51 3.70 8.31 12.34
C ALA A 51 4.17 9.62 11.70
N GLY A 52 3.46 10.11 10.70
CA GLY A 52 3.85 11.33 10.00
C GLY A 52 2.79 11.89 9.08
N THR A 53 3.15 12.97 8.41
CA THR A 53 2.33 13.57 7.35
C THR A 53 3.20 13.83 6.13
N LEU A 54 2.57 13.79 4.95
CA LEU A 54 3.19 14.08 3.67
C LEU A 54 2.21 14.82 2.78
N SER A 55 2.53 16.06 2.46
CA SER A 55 1.83 16.84 1.45
C SER A 55 2.48 16.58 0.10
N LEU A 56 1.69 16.11 -0.86
CA LEU A 56 2.05 15.94 -2.26
C LEU A 56 1.39 17.07 -3.05
N GLY A 57 2.18 17.97 -3.63
CA GLY A 57 1.69 19.03 -4.50
C GLY A 57 1.45 18.52 -5.92
N ALA A 58 0.46 19.09 -6.61
CA ALA A 58 0.18 18.81 -8.03
C ALA A 58 1.36 19.15 -8.96
N ASP A 59 2.33 19.95 -8.50
CA ASP A 59 3.57 20.26 -9.21
C ASP A 59 4.61 19.13 -9.14
N GLY A 60 4.25 17.98 -8.55
CA GLY A 60 5.14 16.83 -8.40
C GLY A 60 6.15 16.99 -7.25
N LYS A 61 5.94 17.94 -6.32
CA LYS A 61 6.78 18.05 -5.11
C LYS A 61 6.12 17.42 -3.90
N GLY A 62 6.93 16.89 -2.99
CA GLY A 62 6.49 16.33 -1.72
C GLY A 62 7.22 16.99 -0.56
N LYS A 63 6.49 17.31 0.52
CA LYS A 63 7.07 17.78 1.79
C LYS A 63 6.31 17.22 2.97
N GLY A 64 7.00 16.87 4.03
CA GLY A 64 6.39 16.32 5.23
C GLY A 64 7.42 15.93 6.26
N GLN A 65 7.02 15.06 7.18
CA GLN A 65 7.90 14.51 8.19
C GLN A 65 7.35 13.20 8.74
N VAL A 66 8.25 12.36 9.23
CA VAL A 66 7.92 11.16 10.00
C VAL A 66 8.58 11.25 11.37
N LYS A 67 7.83 10.96 12.42
CA LYS A 67 8.32 10.76 13.77
C LYS A 67 8.37 9.26 14.06
N LEU A 68 9.54 8.76 14.42
CA LEU A 68 9.74 7.39 14.88
C LEU A 68 9.37 7.27 16.37
N ASP A 69 9.11 6.04 16.82
CA ASP A 69 8.76 5.77 18.23
C ASP A 69 9.87 6.18 19.22
N ASN A 70 11.13 6.20 18.78
CA ASN A 70 12.26 6.69 19.57
C ASN A 70 12.30 8.24 19.69
N GLY A 71 11.30 8.93 19.15
CA GLY A 71 11.16 10.38 19.17
C GLY A 71 11.89 11.12 18.04
N GLN A 72 12.73 10.43 17.25
CA GLN A 72 13.45 11.03 16.14
C GLN A 72 12.47 11.51 15.05
N VAL A 73 12.64 12.75 14.60
CA VAL A 73 11.88 13.33 13.49
C VAL A 73 12.76 13.37 12.26
N ILE A 74 12.25 12.81 11.16
CA ILE A 74 12.91 12.76 9.86
C ILE A 74 12.09 13.59 8.88
N PRO A 75 12.63 14.72 8.37
CA PRO A 75 11.94 15.50 7.35
C PRO A 75 11.89 14.74 6.03
N ILE A 76 10.79 14.89 5.31
CA ILE A 76 10.61 14.41 3.94
C ILE A 76 10.54 15.64 3.04
N GLU A 77 11.37 15.65 2.01
CA GLU A 77 11.31 16.64 0.94
C GLU A 77 11.80 16.00 -0.35
N GLY A 78 11.15 16.29 -1.48
CA GLY A 78 11.65 15.92 -2.79
C GLY A 78 10.58 15.95 -3.85
N VAL A 79 10.69 15.05 -4.82
CA VAL A 79 9.83 15.02 -6.00
C VAL A 79 9.15 13.67 -6.18
N TRP A 80 8.00 13.67 -6.85
CA TRP A 80 7.24 12.49 -7.20
C TRP A 80 6.57 12.62 -8.56
N ALA A 81 6.27 11.47 -9.16
CA ALA A 81 5.49 11.36 -10.39
C ALA A 81 4.79 10.00 -10.44
N ILE A 82 3.71 9.90 -11.20
CA ILE A 82 3.08 8.61 -11.50
C ILE A 82 3.69 8.08 -12.81
N LYS A 83 4.24 6.88 -12.77
CA LYS A 83 4.77 6.18 -13.95
C LYS A 83 4.04 4.86 -14.11
N LYS A 84 3.20 4.74 -15.14
CA LYS A 84 2.26 3.62 -15.32
C LYS A 84 1.35 3.49 -14.09
N ASP A 85 1.43 2.37 -13.39
CA ASP A 85 0.65 2.00 -12.20
C ASP A 85 1.41 2.24 -10.89
N LYS A 86 2.49 3.03 -10.92
CA LYS A 86 3.37 3.24 -9.77
C LYS A 86 3.50 4.70 -9.38
N PHE A 87 3.56 4.92 -8.08
CA PHE A 87 4.01 6.18 -7.50
C PHE A 87 5.53 6.17 -7.38
N CYS A 88 6.22 6.97 -8.19
CA CYS A 88 7.67 7.06 -8.18
C CYS A 88 8.12 8.34 -7.47
N ARG A 89 8.99 8.22 -6.48
CA ARG A 89 9.48 9.34 -5.67
C ARG A 89 10.99 9.36 -5.54
N THR A 90 11.53 10.54 -5.36
CA THR A 90 12.94 10.76 -5.00
C THR A 90 12.97 11.76 -3.86
N TRP A 91 13.26 11.28 -2.65
CA TRP A 91 13.39 12.11 -1.46
C TRP A 91 14.85 12.53 -1.24
N LYS A 92 15.04 13.72 -0.66
CA LYS A 92 16.34 14.28 -0.29
C LYS A 92 16.90 13.66 1.00
N GLY A 93 16.04 13.10 1.83
CA GLY A 93 16.39 12.55 3.15
C GLY A 93 15.75 11.19 3.43
N GLY A 94 16.15 10.58 4.55
CA GLY A 94 15.70 9.25 4.96
C GLY A 94 16.51 8.11 4.35
N ARG A 95 16.04 6.87 4.55
CA ARG A 95 16.76 5.64 4.19
C ARG A 95 17.08 5.53 2.69
N ASP A 96 16.22 6.06 1.84
CA ASP A 96 16.31 5.94 0.38
C ASP A 96 16.68 7.29 -0.28
N ALA A 97 17.36 8.17 0.45
CA ALA A 97 17.72 9.50 -0.04
C ALA A 97 18.48 9.44 -1.38
N GLY A 98 18.09 10.32 -2.32
CA GLY A 98 18.69 10.46 -3.65
C GLY A 98 18.36 9.34 -4.64
N LYS A 99 17.60 8.31 -4.24
CA LYS A 99 17.20 7.20 -5.10
C LYS A 99 15.77 7.37 -5.57
N GLU A 100 15.52 7.06 -6.84
CA GLU A 100 14.15 6.93 -7.33
C GLU A 100 13.56 5.59 -6.86
N ILE A 101 12.46 5.67 -6.13
CA ILE A 101 11.71 4.53 -5.62
C ILE A 101 10.33 4.52 -6.26
N CYS A 102 10.03 3.48 -7.04
CA CYS A 102 8.72 3.28 -7.64
C CYS A 102 7.89 2.26 -6.86
N GLU A 103 6.85 2.75 -6.23
CA GLU A 103 6.00 2.05 -5.27
C GLU A 103 4.69 1.60 -5.92
N THR A 104 4.20 0.45 -5.48
CA THR A 104 2.87 -0.05 -5.78
C THR A 104 2.01 0.17 -4.55
N TRP A 105 0.88 0.87 -4.71
CA TRP A 105 -0.05 1.13 -3.62
C TRP A 105 -1.15 0.09 -3.64
N VAL A 106 -1.25 -0.67 -2.56
CA VAL A 106 -2.18 -1.79 -2.41
C VAL A 106 -3.29 -1.35 -1.47
N LYS A 107 -4.54 -1.32 -1.94
CA LYS A 107 -5.70 -0.87 -1.17
C LYS A 107 -5.88 -1.75 0.08
N THR A 108 -6.02 -1.09 1.23
CA THR A 108 -6.36 -1.73 2.51
C THR A 108 -7.69 -1.25 3.09
N GLY A 109 -8.27 -0.21 2.48
CA GLY A 109 -9.58 0.36 2.79
C GLY A 109 -9.88 1.50 1.82
N ASP A 110 -11.02 2.17 1.98
CA ASP A 110 -11.46 3.24 1.06
C ASP A 110 -10.50 4.42 0.98
N LYS A 111 -9.77 4.68 2.09
CA LYS A 111 -8.83 5.80 2.21
C LYS A 111 -7.46 5.38 2.75
N SER A 112 -7.07 4.13 2.50
CA SER A 112 -5.78 3.62 2.97
C SER A 112 -5.16 2.61 2.01
N VAL A 113 -3.82 2.63 1.96
CA VAL A 113 -3.02 1.70 1.17
C VAL A 113 -1.80 1.24 1.96
N GLU A 114 -1.36 0.02 1.66
CA GLU A 114 0.02 -0.43 1.91
C GLU A 114 0.91 -0.04 0.73
N VAL A 115 2.10 0.45 1.03
CA VAL A 115 3.08 0.96 0.07
C VAL A 115 4.15 -0.10 -0.15
N MET A 116 4.20 -0.68 -1.34
CA MET A 116 5.05 -1.83 -1.64
C MET A 116 6.14 -1.50 -2.66
N VAL A 117 7.34 -2.04 -2.47
CA VAL A 117 8.37 -2.13 -3.51
C VAL A 117 8.74 -3.60 -3.72
N GLY A 118 8.27 -4.16 -4.83
CA GLY A 118 8.31 -5.61 -5.04
C GLY A 118 7.50 -6.33 -3.96
N LYS A 119 8.17 -7.14 -3.13
CA LYS A 119 7.55 -7.85 -2.00
C LYS A 119 7.75 -7.14 -0.64
N LYS A 120 8.45 -6.00 -0.62
CA LYS A 120 8.79 -5.28 0.61
C LYS A 120 7.72 -4.24 0.94
N ASP A 121 7.16 -4.31 2.14
CA ASP A 121 6.32 -3.26 2.72
C ASP A 121 7.20 -2.08 3.18
N LEU A 122 6.86 -0.88 2.72
CA LEU A 122 7.47 0.39 3.15
C LEU A 122 6.60 1.15 4.15
N GLY A 123 5.33 0.77 4.26
CA GLY A 123 4.41 1.22 5.28
C GLY A 123 3.01 1.52 4.76
N THR A 124 2.31 2.37 5.48
CA THR A 124 0.90 2.67 5.22
C THR A 124 0.73 4.16 4.94
N ASN A 125 0.00 4.45 3.88
CA ASN A 125 -0.49 5.79 3.58
C ASN A 125 -2.01 5.78 3.75
N SER A 126 -2.54 6.83 4.38
CA SER A 126 -3.98 7.04 4.51
C SER A 126 -4.33 8.51 4.32
N TRP A 127 -5.61 8.80 4.15
CA TRP A 127 -6.09 10.17 3.96
C TRP A 127 -7.52 10.38 4.45
N ASN A 128 -7.88 11.67 4.61
CA ASN A 128 -9.27 12.11 4.83
C ASN A 128 -9.95 12.47 3.52
#